data_AF-A0A2V1AJS2-F1
#
_entry.id   AF-A0A2V1AJS2-F1
#
_cell.length_a   1.000
_cell.length_b   1.000
_cell.length_c   1.000
_cell.angle_alpha   90.00
_cell.angle_beta   90.00
_cell.angle_gamma   90.00
#
_symmetry.space_group_name_H-M   'P 1'
#
loop_
_entity.id
_entity.type
_entity.pdbx_description
1 polymer ?
#
loop_
_entity_poly.entity_id
_entity_poly.type
_entity_poly.pdbx_seq_one_letter_code
_entity_poly.pdbx_strand_id
1 'polypeptide(L)'
;MDPPPKQMGSSPIRLTRTAGVLFPLIFLITCPFSTVLKKYSSTVSQNAVLSFLNYIFVQQLGYLFFTIAFLSYVVFYIDNKPMRAGNIGVLLFKYAVITIIGMLFHGGFFKFSLVELVNKFSGGHCSDHSITMAKCRQSPEYEWVDGVDISSHYYFLSSSVLMLLNNQLCAARATDTVSQTAPPPKTIRFSQLAVLYLSFILMSIWVFEFIITSLFFHTPTERLFGLIGVPAALLTISLSRKLLPGEDDGDT
;
A
#
# COMPACT_ATOMS: atom_id res chain seq x y z
N MET A 1 -44.62 -14.12 1.52
CA MET A 1 -43.51 -13.18 1.32
C MET A 1 -42.25 -14.01 1.27
N ASP A 2 -41.60 -14.09 0.12
CA ASP A 2 -40.35 -14.82 0.00
C ASP A 2 -39.23 -14.03 0.68
N PRO A 3 -38.33 -14.69 1.42
CA PRO A 3 -37.18 -14.01 2.01
C PRO A 3 -36.31 -13.40 0.90
N PRO A 4 -35.75 -12.21 1.11
CA PRO A 4 -34.86 -11.61 0.14
C PRO A 4 -33.68 -12.55 -0.16
N PRO A 5 -33.24 -12.65 -1.43
CA PRO A 5 -32.14 -13.51 -1.81
C PRO A 5 -30.88 -13.13 -1.01
N LYS A 6 -30.30 -14.10 -0.30
CA LYS A 6 -29.03 -13.91 0.42
C LYS A 6 -27.96 -13.44 -0.57
N GLN A 7 -27.40 -12.25 -0.36
CA GLN A 7 -26.24 -11.80 -1.13
C GLN A 7 -25.03 -12.71 -0.84
N MET A 8 -24.68 -13.58 -1.78
CA MET A 8 -23.56 -14.53 -1.67
C MET A 8 -22.15 -13.91 -1.87
N GLY A 9 -22.01 -12.59 -1.78
CA GLY A 9 -20.73 -11.92 -2.02
C GLY A 9 -19.70 -12.16 -0.91
N SER A 10 -18.50 -12.64 -1.25
CA SER A 10 -17.38 -12.80 -0.31
C SER A 10 -16.99 -11.48 0.34
N SER A 11 -16.83 -11.43 1.68
CA SER A 11 -16.52 -10.20 2.43
C SER A 11 -15.27 -9.48 1.90
N PRO A 12 -15.19 -8.13 1.93
CA PRO A 12 -14.07 -7.38 1.36
C PRO A 12 -12.76 -7.82 1.97
N ILE A 13 -12.75 -8.10 3.28
CA ILE A 13 -11.58 -8.59 3.99
C ILE A 13 -11.11 -9.96 3.49
N ARG A 14 -12.00 -10.86 3.10
CA ARG A 14 -11.60 -12.16 2.53
C ARG A 14 -10.92 -11.96 1.20
N LEU A 15 -11.48 -11.13 0.33
CA LEU A 15 -10.88 -10.79 -0.97
C LEU A 15 -9.53 -10.08 -0.80
N THR A 16 -9.44 -9.10 0.09
CA THR A 16 -8.18 -8.38 0.37
C THR A 16 -7.13 -9.32 0.95
N ARG A 17 -7.50 -10.27 1.83
CA ARG A 17 -6.57 -11.30 2.33
C ARG A 17 -6.06 -12.20 1.21
N THR A 18 -6.95 -12.65 0.32
CA THR A 18 -6.57 -13.45 -0.85
C THR A 18 -5.63 -12.66 -1.75
N ALA A 19 -5.91 -11.39 -2.02
CA ALA A 19 -5.03 -10.50 -2.77
C ALA A 19 -3.68 -10.29 -2.05
N GLY A 20 -3.67 -10.26 -0.72
CA GLY A 20 -2.45 -10.21 0.10
C GLY A 20 -1.48 -11.37 -0.15
N VAL A 21 -1.99 -12.56 -0.53
CA VAL A 21 -1.17 -13.72 -0.89
C VAL A 21 -0.44 -13.53 -2.22
N LEU A 22 -0.92 -12.63 -3.08
CA LEU A 22 -0.29 -12.37 -4.38
C LEU A 22 1.13 -11.81 -4.24
N PHE A 23 1.38 -10.93 -3.26
CA PHE A 23 2.70 -10.33 -3.05
C PHE A 23 3.81 -11.32 -2.66
N PRO A 24 3.63 -12.20 -1.64
CA PRO A 24 4.62 -13.24 -1.36
C PRO A 24 4.71 -14.25 -2.51
N LEU A 25 3.62 -14.54 -3.22
CA LEU A 25 3.68 -15.40 -4.41
C LEU A 25 4.53 -14.79 -5.53
N ILE A 26 4.34 -13.50 -5.83
CA ILE A 26 5.18 -12.75 -6.78
C ILE A 26 6.64 -12.85 -6.33
N PHE A 27 6.94 -12.59 -5.07
CA PHE A 27 8.30 -12.71 -4.52
C PHE A 27 8.89 -14.12 -4.74
N LEU A 28 8.15 -15.18 -4.44
CA LEU A 28 8.62 -16.55 -4.62
C LEU A 28 8.88 -16.87 -6.10
N ILE A 29 8.00 -16.41 -7.00
CA ILE A 29 8.13 -16.61 -8.44
C ILE A 29 9.33 -15.82 -8.99
N THR A 30 9.52 -14.57 -8.58
CA THR A 30 10.58 -13.70 -9.10
C THR A 30 11.95 -13.98 -8.48
N CYS A 31 12.02 -14.60 -7.30
CA CYS A 31 13.26 -14.92 -6.60
C CYS A 31 14.28 -15.68 -7.47
N PRO A 32 13.96 -16.83 -8.11
CA PRO A 32 14.92 -17.55 -8.95
C PRO A 32 15.41 -16.70 -10.14
N PHE A 33 14.52 -15.94 -10.78
CA PHE A 33 14.89 -15.10 -11.93
C PHE A 33 15.74 -13.89 -11.54
N SER A 34 15.60 -13.40 -10.30
CA SER A 34 16.30 -12.19 -9.89
C SER A 34 17.81 -12.31 -9.92
N THR A 35 18.36 -13.48 -9.62
CA THR A 35 19.81 -13.72 -9.67
C THR A 35 20.36 -13.55 -11.08
N VAL A 36 19.61 -14.06 -12.08
CA VAL A 36 19.96 -13.98 -13.50
C VAL A 36 19.73 -12.58 -14.07
N LEU A 37 18.63 -11.93 -13.66
CA LEU A 37 18.19 -10.65 -14.20
C LEU A 37 18.87 -9.44 -13.54
N LYS A 38 19.45 -9.59 -12.34
CA LYS A 38 20.15 -8.51 -11.63
C LYS A 38 21.26 -7.86 -12.46
N LYS A 39 21.90 -8.59 -13.38
CA LYS A 39 22.91 -8.04 -14.29
C LYS A 39 22.36 -6.96 -15.24
N TYR A 40 21.05 -6.92 -15.47
CA TYR A 40 20.37 -5.92 -16.29
C TYR A 40 19.80 -4.75 -15.47
N SER A 41 20.03 -4.72 -14.15
CA SER A 41 19.48 -3.66 -13.27
C SER A 41 19.88 -2.26 -13.72
N SER A 42 21.13 -2.08 -14.16
CA SER A 42 21.61 -0.79 -14.70
C SER A 42 20.83 -0.39 -15.96
N THR A 43 20.66 -1.29 -16.93
CA THR A 43 19.88 -1.04 -18.15
C THR A 43 18.43 -0.69 -17.84
N VAL A 44 17.81 -1.41 -16.89
CA VAL A 44 16.42 -1.16 -16.46
C VAL A 44 16.31 0.20 -15.76
N SER A 45 17.27 0.56 -14.90
CA SER A 45 17.27 1.87 -14.22
C SER A 45 17.49 3.05 -15.15
N GLN A 46 18.17 2.85 -16.28
CA GLN A 46 18.41 3.87 -17.30
C GLN A 46 17.25 3.99 -18.30
N ASN A 47 16.28 3.07 -18.28
CA ASN A 47 15.10 3.19 -19.12
C ASN A 47 14.26 4.41 -18.69
N ALA A 48 14.06 5.36 -19.60
CA ALA A 48 13.39 6.63 -19.30
C ALA A 48 11.96 6.45 -18.76
N VAL A 49 11.20 5.49 -19.30
CA VAL A 49 9.82 5.25 -18.87
C VAL A 49 9.77 4.65 -17.48
N LEU A 50 10.56 3.60 -17.21
CA LEU A 50 10.60 2.96 -15.90
C LEU A 50 11.16 3.90 -14.83
N SER A 51 12.22 4.65 -15.17
CA SER A 51 12.79 5.65 -14.27
C SER A 51 11.78 6.75 -13.95
N PHE A 52 11.03 7.24 -14.95
CA PHE A 52 9.94 8.20 -14.73
C PHE A 52 8.83 7.64 -13.85
N LEU A 53 8.35 6.42 -14.12
CA LEU A 53 7.28 5.80 -13.34
C LEU A 53 7.70 5.60 -11.89
N ASN A 54 8.87 5.03 -11.65
CA ASN A 54 9.41 4.84 -10.31
C ASN A 54 9.62 6.19 -9.59
N TYR A 55 10.19 7.18 -10.27
CA TYR A 55 10.41 8.51 -9.68
C TYR A 55 9.09 9.17 -9.26
N ILE A 56 8.09 9.20 -10.14
CA ILE A 56 6.82 9.87 -9.88
C ILE A 56 5.92 9.06 -8.94
N PHE A 57 5.66 7.80 -9.25
CA PHE A 57 4.64 6.99 -8.57
C PHE A 57 5.13 6.26 -7.33
N VAL A 58 6.44 6.20 -7.10
CA VAL A 58 7.01 5.53 -5.92
C VAL A 58 7.79 6.51 -5.06
N GLN A 59 8.75 7.24 -5.62
CA GLN A 59 9.69 8.04 -4.82
C GLN A 59 9.14 9.41 -4.41
N GLN A 60 8.55 10.17 -5.34
CA GLN A 60 8.17 11.57 -5.08
C GLN A 60 6.70 11.75 -4.70
N LEU A 61 5.79 11.32 -5.60
CA LEU A 61 4.36 11.59 -5.47
C LEU A 61 3.55 10.35 -5.10
N GLY A 62 4.19 9.19 -4.96
CA GLY A 62 3.50 7.94 -4.64
C GLY A 62 2.59 8.05 -3.42
N TYR A 63 3.13 8.55 -2.31
CA TYR A 63 2.36 8.73 -1.08
C TYR A 63 1.24 9.79 -1.20
N LEU A 64 1.48 10.84 -1.98
CA LEU A 64 0.46 11.86 -2.28
C LEU A 64 -0.69 11.25 -3.07
N PHE A 65 -0.39 10.48 -4.13
CA PHE A 65 -1.42 9.80 -4.93
C PHE A 65 -2.17 8.76 -4.12
N PHE A 66 -1.48 8.01 -3.24
CA PHE A 66 -2.13 7.14 -2.27
C PHE A 66 -3.12 7.92 -1.40
N THR A 67 -2.68 9.03 -0.82
CA THR A 67 -3.52 9.87 0.06
C THR A 67 -4.75 10.39 -0.66
N ILE A 68 -4.57 10.95 -1.87
CA ILE A 68 -5.66 11.47 -2.69
C ILE A 68 -6.63 10.33 -3.04
N ALA A 69 -6.14 9.21 -3.57
CA ALA A 69 -7.00 8.08 -3.95
C ALA A 69 -7.74 7.50 -2.74
N PHE A 70 -7.04 7.29 -1.62
CA PHE A 70 -7.59 6.69 -0.41
C PHE A 70 -8.69 7.58 0.20
N LEU A 71 -8.43 8.89 0.33
CA LEU A 71 -9.40 9.84 0.89
C LEU A 71 -10.51 10.20 -0.10
N SER A 72 -10.33 10.02 -1.41
CA SER A 72 -11.40 10.21 -2.39
C SER A 72 -12.56 9.23 -2.19
N TYR A 73 -12.32 8.09 -1.55
CA TYR A 73 -13.40 7.17 -1.17
C TYR A 73 -14.35 7.74 -0.10
N VAL A 74 -14.03 8.86 0.55
CA VAL A 74 -14.98 9.61 1.39
C VAL A 74 -16.22 10.01 0.59
N VAL A 75 -16.10 10.28 -0.71
CA VAL A 75 -17.22 10.67 -1.58
C VAL A 75 -18.33 9.61 -1.59
N PHE A 76 -17.98 8.32 -1.48
CA PHE A 76 -18.97 7.22 -1.43
C PHE A 76 -19.77 7.20 -0.12
N TYR A 77 -19.24 7.79 0.96
CA TYR A 77 -19.90 7.83 2.27
C TYR A 77 -20.72 9.11 2.51
N ILE A 78 -20.57 10.14 1.65
CA ILE A 78 -21.27 11.43 1.83
C ILE A 78 -22.77 11.33 1.51
N ASP A 79 -23.18 10.45 0.62
CA ASP A 79 -24.57 10.37 0.11
C ASP A 79 -25.53 9.58 1.03
N ASN A 80 -25.01 8.71 1.91
CA ASN A 80 -25.82 7.82 2.75
C ASN A 80 -26.07 8.37 4.17
N LYS A 81 -27.28 8.89 4.40
CA LYS A 81 -27.76 9.45 5.68
C LYS A 81 -28.36 8.28 6.51
N PRO A 82 -27.73 7.67 7.55
CA PRO A 82 -27.05 8.30 8.68
C PRO A 82 -25.78 7.58 9.25
N MET A 83 -25.26 6.51 8.61
CA MET A 83 -24.04 5.78 9.06
C MET A 83 -22.72 6.53 8.81
N ARG A 84 -22.80 7.86 8.67
CA ARG A 84 -21.81 8.74 8.05
C ARG A 84 -20.55 8.95 8.89
N ALA A 85 -20.69 9.09 10.22
CA ALA A 85 -19.56 9.39 11.08
C ALA A 85 -18.70 8.15 11.38
N GLY A 86 -19.33 7.00 11.58
CA GLY A 86 -18.64 5.74 11.86
C GLY A 86 -17.73 5.32 10.71
N ASN A 87 -18.27 5.28 9.49
CA ASN A 87 -17.52 4.84 8.30
C ASN A 87 -16.37 5.78 7.94
N ILE A 88 -16.58 7.10 8.06
CA ILE A 88 -15.49 8.07 7.87
C ILE A 88 -14.44 7.91 8.97
N GLY A 89 -14.86 7.69 10.22
CA GLY A 89 -13.95 7.40 11.34
C GLY A 89 -13.11 6.15 11.10
N VAL A 90 -13.71 5.05 10.61
CA VAL A 90 -13.02 3.82 10.21
C VAL A 90 -11.99 4.10 9.12
N LEU A 91 -12.37 4.85 8.08
CA LEU A 91 -11.49 5.21 6.97
C LEU A 91 -10.30 6.06 7.46
N LEU A 92 -10.56 7.09 8.26
CA LEU A 92 -9.52 7.97 8.81
C LEU A 92 -8.61 7.21 9.78
N PHE A 93 -9.16 6.31 10.59
CA PHE A 93 -8.37 5.44 11.47
C PHE A 93 -7.43 4.54 10.66
N LYS A 94 -7.95 3.85 9.64
CA LYS A 94 -7.17 3.04 8.69
C LYS A 94 -6.02 3.87 8.09
N TYR A 95 -6.33 5.07 7.60
CA TYR A 95 -5.34 6.00 7.03
C TYR A 95 -4.29 6.42 8.06
N ALA A 96 -4.70 6.81 9.26
CA ALA A 96 -3.79 7.25 10.31
C ALA A 96 -2.82 6.14 10.73
N VAL A 97 -3.33 4.93 10.98
CA VAL A 97 -2.50 3.78 11.37
C VAL A 97 -1.49 3.44 10.28
N ILE A 98 -1.91 3.32 9.02
CA ILE A 98 -0.97 2.97 7.95
C ILE A 98 0.04 4.09 7.66
N THR A 99 -0.36 5.35 7.83
CA THR A 99 0.53 6.51 7.75
C THR A 99 1.60 6.45 8.83
N ILE A 100 1.21 6.22 10.08
CA ILE A 100 2.13 6.14 11.22
C ILE A 100 3.13 5.01 11.00
N ILE A 101 2.67 3.81 10.65
CA ILE A 101 3.55 2.67 10.36
C ILE A 101 4.47 3.04 9.18
N GLY A 102 3.93 3.61 8.11
CA GLY A 102 4.71 4.03 6.94
C GLY A 102 5.79 5.06 7.26
N MET A 103 5.50 6.04 8.11
CA MET A 103 6.50 7.03 8.57
C MET A 103 7.66 6.38 9.34
N LEU A 104 7.38 5.34 10.14
CA LEU A 104 8.43 4.58 10.84
C LEU A 104 9.36 3.84 9.86
N PHE A 105 8.82 3.37 8.72
CA PHE A 105 9.59 2.71 7.67
C PHE A 105 10.29 3.67 6.70
N HIS A 106 9.70 4.82 6.36
CA HIS A 106 10.28 5.74 5.36
C HIS A 106 11.29 6.74 5.93
N GLY A 107 11.41 6.89 7.25
CA GLY A 107 12.47 7.69 7.87
C GLY A 107 12.42 9.21 7.64
N GLY A 108 11.52 9.71 6.79
CA GLY A 108 11.49 11.13 6.41
C GLY A 108 11.21 12.11 7.55
N PHE A 109 10.55 11.67 8.62
CA PHE A 109 10.17 12.54 9.74
C PHE A 109 11.05 12.40 10.98
N PHE A 110 11.74 11.28 11.13
CA PHE A 110 12.58 11.01 12.29
C PHE A 110 14.02 10.85 11.83
N LYS A 111 14.97 11.50 12.53
CA LYS A 111 16.43 11.28 12.35
C LYS A 111 16.87 9.81 12.56
N PHE A 112 15.93 8.94 12.89
CA PHE A 112 16.11 7.53 13.18
C PHE A 112 15.00 6.75 12.48
N SER A 113 15.30 6.14 11.34
CA SER A 113 14.35 5.24 10.67
C SER A 113 14.52 3.83 11.22
N LEU A 114 13.43 3.04 11.29
CA LEU A 114 13.53 1.61 11.62
C LEU A 114 14.46 0.88 10.65
N VAL A 115 14.50 1.33 9.39
CA VAL A 115 15.40 0.82 8.36
C VAL A 115 16.87 1.02 8.76
N GLU A 116 17.25 2.22 9.21
CA GLU A 116 18.62 2.50 9.66
C GLU A 116 18.96 1.73 10.93
N LEU A 117 18.02 1.59 11.87
CA LEU A 117 18.21 0.78 13.08
C LEU A 117 18.47 -0.70 12.72
N VAL A 118 17.62 -1.29 11.88
CA VAL A 118 17.77 -2.71 11.48
C VAL A 118 19.05 -2.90 10.67
N ASN A 119 19.37 -1.95 9.79
CA ASN A 119 20.61 -2.00 9.02
C ASN A 119 21.85 -1.97 9.93
N LYS A 120 21.90 -1.05 10.90
CA LYS A 120 22.97 -1.00 11.91
C LYS A 120 23.03 -2.26 12.77
N PHE A 121 21.88 -2.75 13.23
CA PHE A 121 21.81 -3.96 14.06
C PHE A 121 22.28 -5.22 13.32
N SER A 122 22.08 -5.27 12.01
CA SER A 122 22.55 -6.36 11.14
C SER A 122 23.99 -6.20 10.67
N GLY A 123 24.75 -5.27 11.27
CA GLY A 123 26.18 -5.06 11.00
C GLY A 123 26.50 -3.92 10.04
N GLY A 124 25.50 -3.21 9.52
CA GLY A 124 25.70 -2.08 8.63
C GLY A 124 26.33 -0.88 9.33
N HIS A 125 27.36 -0.31 8.74
CA HIS A 125 28.05 0.84 9.30
C HIS A 125 28.63 1.71 8.20
N CYS A 126 28.76 3.00 8.48
CA CYS A 126 29.55 3.90 7.65
C CYS A 126 31.03 3.75 8.01
N SER A 127 31.94 4.01 7.07
CA SER A 127 33.38 4.10 7.35
C SER A 127 33.71 5.06 8.50
N ASP A 128 32.89 6.09 8.71
CA ASP A 128 32.83 6.87 9.95
C ASP A 128 31.58 6.50 10.78
N HIS A 129 31.80 5.84 11.92
CA HIS A 129 30.75 5.37 12.83
C HIS A 129 29.83 6.47 13.39
N SER A 130 30.23 7.75 13.32
CA SER A 130 29.45 8.87 13.84
C SER A 130 28.37 9.37 12.87
N ILE A 131 28.40 8.92 11.61
CA ILE A 131 27.55 9.44 10.53
C ILE A 131 26.32 8.54 10.30
N THR A 132 25.17 9.17 10.01
CA THR A 132 23.95 8.44 9.65
C THR A 132 24.05 7.86 8.25
N MET A 133 23.31 6.79 7.97
CA MET A 133 23.31 6.12 6.66
C MET A 133 23.02 7.07 5.50
N ALA A 134 22.05 7.97 5.67
CA ALA A 134 21.68 8.95 4.66
C ALA A 134 22.83 9.93 4.35
N LYS A 135 23.53 10.42 5.37
CA LYS A 135 24.68 11.32 5.20
C LYS A 135 25.88 10.59 4.60
N CYS A 136 26.14 9.37 5.07
CA CYS A 136 27.20 8.52 4.56
C CYS A 136 27.06 8.31 3.04
N ARG A 137 25.86 7.93 2.58
CA ARG A 137 25.56 7.72 1.15
C ARG A 137 25.58 9.00 0.30
N GLN A 138 25.46 10.19 0.90
CA GLN A 138 25.51 11.47 0.20
C GLN A 138 26.94 12.01 0.07
N SER A 139 27.85 11.54 0.91
CA SER A 139 29.24 11.99 0.92
C SER A 139 30.10 11.08 0.05
N PRO A 140 30.89 11.62 -0.89
CA PRO A 140 31.80 10.81 -1.71
C PRO A 140 33.00 10.26 -0.91
N GLU A 141 33.26 10.80 0.29
CA GLU A 141 34.37 10.42 1.17
C GLU A 141 34.07 9.20 2.04
N TYR A 142 32.78 8.85 2.19
CA TYR A 142 32.36 7.79 3.08
C TYR A 142 31.68 6.67 2.30
N GLU A 143 31.90 5.45 2.76
CA GLU A 143 31.26 4.25 2.19
C GLU A 143 30.41 3.59 3.26
N TRP A 144 29.19 3.22 2.89
CA TRP A 144 28.33 2.40 3.73
C TRP A 144 28.62 0.93 3.46
N VAL A 145 29.07 0.21 4.48
CA VAL A 145 29.48 -1.19 4.41
C VAL A 145 28.47 -2.05 5.16
N ASP A 146 28.11 -3.20 4.58
CA ASP A 146 27.24 -4.22 5.16
C ASP A 146 25.80 -3.75 5.51
N GLY A 147 25.11 -4.59 6.31
CA GLY A 147 23.76 -4.36 6.81
C GLY A 147 22.65 -4.78 5.86
N VAL A 148 21.50 -5.11 6.44
CA VAL A 148 20.28 -5.45 5.70
C VAL A 148 19.45 -4.17 5.52
N ASP A 149 19.24 -3.76 4.28
CA ASP A 149 18.40 -2.61 3.93
C ASP A 149 16.93 -3.05 3.77
N ILE A 150 16.04 -2.65 4.67
CA ILE A 150 14.62 -2.99 4.50
C ILE A 150 14.08 -2.19 3.32
N SER A 151 13.57 -2.89 2.29
CA SER A 151 12.97 -2.22 1.14
C SER A 151 11.68 -1.50 1.54
N SER A 152 11.81 -0.19 1.78
CA SER A 152 10.68 0.70 2.04
C SER A 152 9.70 0.75 0.85
N HIS A 153 10.20 0.50 -0.37
CA HIS A 153 9.40 0.43 -1.60
C HIS A 153 8.44 -0.76 -1.55
N TYR A 154 8.93 -1.94 -1.17
CA TYR A 154 8.08 -3.13 -1.00
C TYR A 154 6.98 -2.90 0.02
N TYR A 155 7.33 -2.33 1.17
CA TYR A 155 6.37 -2.00 2.21
C TYR A 155 5.29 -1.06 1.64
N PHE A 156 5.71 0.05 1.02
CA PHE A 156 4.80 1.05 0.49
C PHE A 156 3.88 0.46 -0.58
N LEU A 157 4.43 -0.17 -1.61
CA LEU A 157 3.67 -0.70 -2.74
C LEU A 157 2.65 -1.76 -2.30
N SER A 158 3.07 -2.73 -1.48
CA SER A 158 2.18 -3.81 -1.03
C SER A 158 1.08 -3.30 -0.10
N SER A 159 1.42 -2.46 0.87
CA SER A 159 0.44 -1.92 1.81
C SER A 159 -0.54 -0.97 1.13
N SER A 160 -0.07 -0.05 0.27
CA SER A 160 -0.93 0.90 -0.43
C SER A 160 -1.91 0.22 -1.38
N VAL A 161 -1.49 -0.82 -2.12
CA VAL A 161 -2.41 -1.60 -2.97
C VAL A 161 -3.48 -2.28 -2.14
N LEU A 162 -3.14 -2.96 -1.04
CA LEU A 162 -4.13 -3.66 -0.21
C LEU A 162 -5.11 -2.70 0.47
N MET A 163 -4.63 -1.54 0.93
CA MET A 163 -5.46 -0.52 1.54
C MET A 163 -6.44 0.10 0.53
N LEU A 164 -6.00 0.43 -0.69
CA LEU A 164 -6.88 0.93 -1.75
C LEU A 164 -7.87 -0.13 -2.22
N LEU A 165 -7.42 -1.37 -2.43
CA LEU A 165 -8.28 -2.48 -2.82
C LEU A 165 -9.41 -2.69 -1.80
N ASN A 166 -9.07 -2.68 -0.50
CA ASN A 166 -10.08 -2.82 0.54
C ASN A 166 -11.12 -1.70 0.47
N ASN A 167 -10.69 -0.44 0.32
CA ASN A 167 -11.62 0.69 0.19
C ASN A 167 -12.50 0.56 -1.06
N GLN A 168 -11.93 0.14 -2.18
CA GLN A 168 -12.66 -0.08 -3.42
C GLN A 168 -13.74 -1.15 -3.27
N LEU A 169 -13.42 -2.26 -2.61
CA LEU A 169 -14.38 -3.34 -2.34
C LEU A 169 -15.48 -2.91 -1.37
N CYS A 170 -15.14 -2.15 -0.32
CA CYS A 170 -16.15 -1.56 0.59
C CYS A 170 -17.06 -0.58 -0.15
N ALA A 171 -16.50 0.29 -1.00
CA ALA A 171 -17.25 1.28 -1.78
C ALA A 171 -18.18 0.65 -2.82
N ALA A 172 -17.73 -0.43 -3.48
CA ALA A 172 -18.57 -1.19 -4.42
C ALA A 172 -19.81 -1.76 -3.71
N ARG A 173 -19.62 -2.40 -2.54
CA ARG A 173 -20.74 -2.91 -1.73
C ARG A 173 -21.69 -1.83 -1.26
N ALA A 174 -21.16 -0.70 -0.79
CA ALA A 174 -21.99 0.42 -0.39
C ALA A 174 -22.88 0.92 -1.53
N THR A 175 -22.39 0.86 -2.77
CA THR A 175 -23.15 1.25 -3.97
C THR A 175 -24.29 0.27 -4.27
N ASP A 176 -24.07 -1.03 -4.07
CA ASP A 176 -25.09 -2.08 -4.29
C ASP A 176 -26.29 -1.92 -3.33
N THR A 177 -26.03 -1.58 -2.07
CA THR A 177 -27.09 -1.35 -1.07
C THR A 177 -27.94 -0.10 -1.39
N VAL A 178 -27.31 0.97 -1.91
CA VAL A 178 -27.98 2.26 -2.16
C VAL A 178 -28.81 2.29 -3.42
N SER A 179 -28.47 1.48 -4.43
CA SER A 179 -29.25 1.38 -5.66
C SER A 179 -30.74 1.07 -5.43
N GLN A 180 -31.12 0.64 -4.23
CA GLN A 180 -32.50 0.35 -3.86
C GLN A 180 -33.33 1.58 -3.43
N THR A 181 -32.73 2.74 -3.10
CA THR A 181 -33.47 3.85 -2.46
C THR A 181 -33.61 5.13 -3.29
N ALA A 182 -32.67 5.45 -4.19
CA ALA A 182 -32.80 6.42 -5.29
C ALA A 182 -31.43 6.53 -6.01
N PRO A 183 -31.38 6.81 -7.32
CA PRO A 183 -30.10 7.01 -8.00
C PRO A 183 -29.41 8.29 -7.52
N PRO A 184 -28.08 8.27 -7.28
CA PRO A 184 -27.34 9.46 -6.90
C PRO A 184 -27.34 10.52 -8.01
N PRO A 185 -27.09 11.81 -7.69
CA PRO A 185 -26.85 12.85 -8.68
C PRO A 185 -25.78 12.43 -9.70
N LYS A 186 -25.96 12.80 -10.98
CA LYS A 186 -25.04 12.44 -12.08
C LYS A 186 -23.58 12.83 -11.79
N THR A 187 -23.37 13.96 -11.12
CA THR A 187 -22.05 14.44 -10.72
C THR A 187 -21.37 13.50 -9.73
N ILE A 188 -22.08 13.07 -8.69
CA ILE A 188 -21.56 12.12 -7.68
C ILE A 188 -21.24 10.78 -8.34
N ARG A 189 -22.13 10.27 -9.19
CA ARG A 189 -21.90 9.02 -9.93
C ARG A 189 -20.65 9.09 -10.81
N PHE A 190 -20.44 10.21 -11.50
CA PHE A 190 -19.25 10.42 -12.31
C PHE A 190 -17.98 10.47 -11.45
N SER A 191 -18.01 11.19 -10.32
CA SER A 191 -16.89 11.22 -9.37
C SER A 191 -16.56 9.83 -8.81
N GLN A 192 -17.56 9.05 -8.43
CA GLN A 192 -17.38 7.68 -7.96
C GLN A 192 -16.70 6.80 -9.02
N LEU A 193 -17.15 6.90 -10.28
CA LEU A 193 -16.57 6.15 -11.39
C LEU A 193 -15.12 6.58 -11.68
N ALA A 194 -14.84 7.88 -11.63
CA ALA A 194 -13.49 8.41 -11.80
C ALA A 194 -12.55 7.91 -10.70
N VAL A 195 -12.97 7.95 -9.43
CA VAL A 195 -12.19 7.44 -8.30
C VAL A 195 -11.89 5.95 -8.46
N LEU A 196 -12.88 5.17 -8.91
CA LEU A 196 -12.73 3.73 -9.17
C LEU A 196 -11.64 3.46 -10.22
N TYR A 197 -11.75 4.09 -11.41
CA TYR A 197 -10.81 3.85 -12.50
C TYR A 197 -9.40 4.37 -12.18
N LEU A 198 -9.28 5.57 -11.61
CA LEU A 198 -7.97 6.13 -11.25
C LEU A 198 -7.27 5.30 -10.17
N SER A 199 -8.02 4.81 -9.17
CA SER A 199 -7.46 3.91 -8.15
C SER A 199 -6.98 2.59 -8.76
N PHE A 200 -7.74 2.02 -9.70
CA PHE A 200 -7.37 0.78 -10.37
C PHE A 200 -6.11 0.93 -11.22
N ILE A 201 -5.99 2.03 -11.97
CA ILE A 201 -4.78 2.37 -12.74
C ILE A 201 -3.58 2.52 -11.81
N LEU A 202 -3.74 3.26 -10.71
CA LEU A 202 -2.68 3.50 -9.74
C LEU A 202 -2.19 2.19 -9.09
N MET A 203 -3.11 1.31 -8.67
CA MET A 203 -2.76 0.00 -8.14
C MET A 203 -2.05 -0.87 -9.19
N SER A 204 -2.47 -0.80 -10.45
CA SER A 204 -1.82 -1.56 -11.54
C SER A 204 -0.38 -1.11 -11.75
N ILE A 205 -0.13 0.21 -11.74
CA ILE A 205 1.23 0.77 -11.79
C ILE A 205 2.05 0.27 -10.59
N TRP A 206 1.50 0.30 -9.37
CA TRP A 206 2.24 -0.15 -8.20
C TRP A 206 2.53 -1.65 -8.17
N VAL A 207 1.61 -2.49 -8.65
CA VAL A 207 1.89 -3.93 -8.79
C VAL A 207 2.99 -4.15 -9.83
N PHE A 208 2.97 -3.40 -10.93
CA PHE A 208 4.04 -3.45 -11.93
C PHE A 208 5.39 -3.02 -11.35
N GLU A 209 5.45 -1.89 -10.65
CA GLU A 209 6.65 -1.41 -9.94
C GLU A 209 7.13 -2.42 -8.89
N PHE A 210 6.21 -3.09 -8.20
CA PHE A 210 6.56 -4.14 -7.24
C PHE A 210 7.26 -5.31 -7.93
N ILE A 211 6.75 -5.75 -9.09
CA ILE A 211 7.36 -6.82 -9.90
C ILE A 211 8.75 -6.40 -10.41
N ILE A 212 8.88 -5.21 -10.98
CA ILE A 212 10.17 -4.69 -11.47
C ILE A 212 11.19 -4.60 -10.33
N THR A 213 10.80 -4.01 -9.20
CA THR A 213 11.66 -3.94 -8.01
C THR A 213 12.05 -5.34 -7.54
N SER A 214 11.14 -6.32 -7.65
CA SER A 214 11.39 -7.73 -7.35
C SER A 214 12.30 -8.46 -8.32
N LEU A 215 12.33 -8.08 -9.58
CA LEU A 215 13.23 -8.74 -10.52
C LEU A 215 14.64 -8.15 -10.43
N PHE A 216 14.78 -6.83 -10.21
CA PHE A 216 16.03 -6.13 -10.50
C PHE A 216 16.76 -5.49 -9.32
N PHE A 217 16.07 -5.02 -8.26
CA PHE A 217 16.63 -3.97 -7.40
C PHE A 217 16.87 -4.31 -5.92
N HIS A 218 16.55 -5.52 -5.45
CA HIS A 218 16.80 -5.92 -4.05
C HIS A 218 17.37 -7.32 -3.90
N THR A 219 18.03 -7.61 -2.78
CA THR A 219 18.39 -8.98 -2.40
C THR A 219 17.19 -9.74 -1.80
N PRO A 220 17.18 -11.09 -1.78
CA PRO A 220 16.04 -11.85 -1.25
C PRO A 220 15.66 -11.49 0.19
N THR A 221 16.63 -11.16 1.04
CA THR A 221 16.41 -10.78 2.44
C THR A 221 15.71 -9.43 2.55
N GLU A 222 16.18 -8.40 1.82
CA GLU A 222 15.58 -7.06 1.78
C GLU A 222 14.10 -7.12 1.35
N ARG A 223 13.79 -7.98 0.37
CA ARG A 223 12.42 -8.22 -0.12
C ARG A 223 11.54 -8.88 0.92
N LEU A 224 12.08 -9.88 1.64
CA LEU A 224 11.36 -10.57 2.70
C LEU A 224 10.96 -9.61 3.82
N PHE A 225 11.86 -8.72 4.23
CA PHE A 225 11.54 -7.68 5.21
C PHE A 225 10.53 -6.66 4.67
N GLY A 226 10.68 -6.25 3.41
CA GLY A 226 9.74 -5.33 2.76
C GLY A 226 8.31 -5.88 2.68
N LEU A 227 8.12 -7.21 2.61
CA LEU A 227 6.80 -7.85 2.63
C LEU A 227 6.03 -7.63 3.93
N ILE A 228 6.63 -7.07 4.99
CA ILE A 228 5.92 -6.66 6.21
C ILE A 228 4.80 -5.65 5.97
N GLY A 229 4.80 -4.96 4.82
CA GLY A 229 3.68 -4.12 4.38
C GLY A 229 2.36 -4.87 4.26
N VAL A 230 2.39 -6.15 3.85
CA VAL A 230 1.19 -7.00 3.74
C VAL A 230 0.53 -7.24 5.10
N PRO A 231 1.19 -7.85 6.11
CA PRO A 231 0.58 -8.04 7.42
C PRO A 231 0.26 -6.70 8.10
N ALA A 232 1.02 -5.63 7.89
CA ALA A 232 0.69 -4.31 8.43
C ALA A 232 -0.66 -3.78 7.90
N ALA A 233 -0.89 -3.86 6.57
CA ALA A 233 -2.16 -3.47 5.97
C ALA A 233 -3.32 -4.36 6.43
N LEU A 234 -3.14 -5.68 6.43
CA LEU A 234 -4.17 -6.63 6.86
C LEU A 234 -4.53 -6.49 8.34
N LEU A 235 -3.54 -6.23 9.19
CA LEU A 235 -3.75 -5.93 10.61
C LEU A 235 -4.52 -4.62 10.77
N THR A 236 -4.15 -3.57 10.05
CA THR A 236 -4.84 -2.27 10.06
C THR A 236 -6.32 -2.43 9.69
N ILE A 237 -6.61 -3.14 8.61
CA ILE A 237 -7.98 -3.45 8.17
C ILE A 237 -8.73 -4.25 9.25
N SER A 238 -8.08 -5.27 9.82
CA SER A 238 -8.71 -6.12 10.84
C SER A 238 -9.00 -5.36 12.15
N LEU A 239 -8.08 -4.51 12.60
CA LEU A 239 -8.22 -3.68 13.79
C LEU A 239 -9.34 -2.65 13.61
N SER A 240 -9.39 -1.99 12.46
CA SER A 240 -10.41 -0.98 12.18
C SER A 240 -11.84 -1.55 12.25
N ARG A 241 -12.03 -2.82 11.85
CA ARG A 241 -13.32 -3.52 11.94
C ARG A 241 -13.69 -3.87 13.38
N LYS A 242 -12.71 -4.30 14.18
CA LYS A 242 -12.94 -4.65 15.59
C LYS A 242 -13.25 -3.44 16.47
N LEU A 243 -12.56 -2.32 16.23
CA LEU A 243 -12.67 -1.13 17.07
C LEU A 243 -13.89 -0.27 16.76
N LEU A 244 -14.45 -0.40 15.56
CA LEU A 244 -15.56 0.42 15.08
C LEU A 244 -16.59 -0.49 14.36
N PRO A 245 -17.30 -1.35 15.10
CA PRO A 245 -18.13 -2.45 14.55
C PRO A 245 -19.33 -2.04 13.69
N GLY A 246 -19.54 -0.77 13.38
CA GLY A 246 -20.70 -0.30 12.61
C GLY A 246 -20.76 -0.67 11.12
N GLU A 247 -19.83 -1.49 10.60
CA GLU A 247 -19.72 -1.81 9.16
C GLU A 247 -20.37 -3.15 8.75
N ASP A 248 -20.51 -4.14 9.65
CA ASP A 248 -20.93 -5.51 9.31
C ASP A 248 -22.17 -6.04 10.09
N ASP A 249 -22.64 -5.34 11.15
CA ASP A 249 -23.71 -5.86 12.03
C ASP A 249 -25.15 -5.69 11.46
N GLY A 250 -25.29 -5.42 10.16
CA GLY A 250 -26.60 -5.35 9.49
C GLY A 250 -27.25 -6.71 9.20
N ASP A 251 -26.57 -7.81 9.48
CA ASP A 251 -26.97 -9.18 9.15
C ASP A 251 -27.32 -10.06 10.38
N THR A 252 -27.47 -9.49 11.59
CA THR A 252 -27.97 -10.22 12.77
C THR A 252 -29.42 -9.92 13.09
#